data_AF-A0A838W1R4-F1
#
_entry.id   AF-A0A838W1R4-F1
#
_cell.length_a   1.000
_cell.length_b   1.000
_cell.length_c   1.000
_cell.angle_alpha   90.00
_cell.angle_beta   90.00
_cell.angle_gamma   90.00
#
_symmetry.space_group_name_H-M   'P 1'
#
loop_
_entity.id
_entity.type
_entity.pdbx_description
1 polymer ?
#
loop_
_entity_poly.entity_id
_entity_poly.type
_entity_poly.pdbx_seq_one_letter_code
_entity_poly.pdbx_strand_id
1 'polypeptide(L)'
;MPRAGQLKNKVNFTDNKNYNKTQSFQGYTKIIIICIDRDDDIGIKSGIETPIIGKDYCIEAGTRLAIEDPEDSDCNAVFGAIKSYEEFRTKGYDVEVTIVAGEFNRGVEGDVKIAQEIDKVLDRYNA
;
A
#
# COMPACT_ATOMS: atom_id res chain seq x y z
N MET A 1 -12.75 31.34 -4.54
CA MET A 1 -13.14 31.04 -3.14
C MET A 1 -14.65 30.91 -3.03
N PRO A 2 -15.22 29.69 -2.93
CA PRO A 2 -16.59 29.47 -2.46
C PRO A 2 -16.64 29.27 -0.92
N ARG A 3 -17.76 29.68 -0.34
CA ARG A 3 -18.04 29.79 1.10
C ARG A 3 -18.48 28.46 1.73
N ALA A 4 -18.17 28.36 3.03
CA ALA A 4 -18.61 27.30 3.94
C ALA A 4 -20.13 27.24 4.08
N GLY A 5 -20.69 26.03 3.93
CA GLY A 5 -22.12 25.76 4.06
C GLY A 5 -22.48 24.28 3.93
N GLN A 6 -22.14 23.50 4.97
CA GLN A 6 -22.80 22.27 5.43
C GLN A 6 -22.97 21.09 4.46
N LEU A 7 -22.03 20.13 4.57
CA LEU A 7 -22.37 18.71 4.60
C LEU A 7 -21.94 18.16 5.96
N LYS A 8 -22.93 17.81 6.79
CA LYS A 8 -22.75 17.18 8.09
C LYS A 8 -22.35 15.72 7.88
N ASN A 9 -21.06 15.42 7.91
CA ASN A 9 -20.56 14.11 8.30
C ASN A 9 -19.47 14.32 9.34
N LYS A 10 -19.89 14.51 10.60
CA LYS A 10 -19.01 14.44 11.77
C LYS A 10 -18.67 12.97 12.01
N VAL A 11 -17.65 12.47 11.34
CA VAL A 11 -16.85 11.38 11.92
C VAL A 11 -15.90 12.07 12.89
N ASN A 12 -16.23 12.05 14.18
CA ASN A 12 -15.37 12.63 15.21
C ASN A 12 -14.15 11.72 15.38
N PHE A 13 -13.03 12.07 14.75
CA PHE A 13 -11.74 11.37 14.89
C PHE A 13 -11.02 11.66 16.22
N THR A 14 -11.70 12.17 17.25
CA THR A 14 -11.04 12.68 18.47
C THR A 14 -11.05 11.75 19.68
N ASP A 15 -11.48 10.49 19.55
CA ASP A 15 -11.51 9.53 20.67
C ASP A 15 -10.61 8.30 20.45
N ASN A 16 -9.36 8.49 20.05
CA ASN A 16 -8.38 7.41 20.10
C ASN A 16 -7.01 7.85 20.66
N LYS A 17 -7.01 8.29 21.91
CA LYS A 17 -5.79 8.48 22.72
C LYS A 17 -5.15 7.16 23.20
N ASN A 18 -5.57 6.01 22.66
CA ASN A 18 -5.05 4.68 23.00
C ASN A 18 -4.72 3.83 21.76
N TYR A 19 -4.19 4.43 20.69
CA TYR A 19 -3.62 3.64 19.59
C TYR A 19 -2.23 3.12 19.97
N ASN A 20 -2.19 2.11 20.85
CA ASN A 20 -0.98 1.33 21.10
C ASN A 20 -0.71 0.45 19.87
N LYS A 21 0.16 0.91 18.96
CA LYS A 21 0.55 0.22 17.70
C LYS A 21 0.94 -1.25 17.88
N THR A 22 1.29 -1.67 19.09
CA THR A 22 1.76 -3.03 19.42
C THR A 22 0.65 -3.97 19.94
N GLN A 23 -0.47 -3.47 20.46
CA GLN A 23 -1.54 -4.30 21.06
C GLN A 23 -2.63 -4.74 20.06
N SER A 24 -2.74 -4.11 18.89
CA SER A 24 -3.86 -4.33 17.96
C SER A 24 -3.75 -5.58 17.07
N PHE A 25 -2.64 -6.32 17.15
CA PHE A 25 -2.40 -7.52 16.31
C PHE A 25 -2.56 -8.85 17.08
N GLN A 26 -3.01 -8.79 18.33
CA GLN A 26 -3.27 -9.97 19.15
C GLN A 26 -4.36 -10.84 18.50
N GLY A 27 -3.97 -11.98 17.91
CA GLY A 27 -4.89 -12.93 17.27
C GLY A 27 -4.65 -13.14 15.77
N TYR A 28 -3.84 -12.31 15.11
CA TYR A 28 -3.46 -12.50 13.72
C TYR A 28 -2.05 -13.10 13.63
N THR A 29 -1.93 -14.26 13.00
CA THR A 29 -0.62 -14.91 12.77
C THR A 29 0.02 -14.47 11.46
N LYS A 30 -0.80 -14.00 10.50
CA LYS A 30 -0.40 -13.56 9.17
C LYS A 30 -0.75 -12.10 8.95
N ILE A 31 0.16 -11.36 8.33
CA ILE A 31 0.02 -9.94 7.99
C ILE A 31 0.42 -9.75 6.53
N ILE A 32 -0.41 -9.06 5.75
CA ILE A 32 -0.07 -8.65 4.39
C ILE A 32 0.02 -7.14 4.39
N ILE A 33 1.19 -6.61 3.98
CA ILE A 33 1.44 -5.19 3.84
C ILE A 33 1.27 -4.83 2.37
N ILE A 34 0.35 -3.92 2.09
CA ILE A 34 0.00 -3.50 0.73
C ILE A 34 0.46 -2.05 0.54
N CYS A 35 1.38 -1.84 -0.40
CA CYS A 35 1.69 -0.53 -0.95
C CYS A 35 0.78 -0.27 -2.15
N ILE A 36 0.13 0.89 -2.20
CA ILE A 36 -0.83 1.24 -3.25
C ILE A 36 -0.28 2.43 -4.03
N ASP A 37 -0.05 2.23 -5.32
CA ASP A 37 0.27 3.26 -6.31
C ASP A 37 -0.98 3.51 -7.15
N ARG A 38 -1.65 4.64 -6.96
CA ARG A 38 -2.99 4.82 -7.55
C ARG A 38 -2.95 5.09 -9.05
N ASP A 39 -1.85 5.61 -9.57
CA ASP A 39 -1.71 6.06 -10.95
C ASP A 39 -0.72 5.28 -11.79
N ASP A 40 -0.25 4.15 -11.27
CA ASP A 40 0.58 3.19 -11.99
C ASP A 40 1.94 3.78 -12.38
N ASP A 41 2.48 4.71 -11.58
CA ASP A 41 3.82 5.25 -11.77
C ASP A 41 4.87 4.13 -11.70
N ILE A 42 4.68 3.14 -10.84
CA ILE A 42 5.50 1.92 -10.76
C ILE A 42 5.41 1.13 -12.06
N GLY A 43 4.21 0.81 -12.57
CA GLY A 43 4.08 0.04 -13.81
C GLY A 43 4.64 0.77 -15.02
N ILE A 44 4.34 2.07 -15.13
CA ILE A 44 4.72 2.92 -16.27
C ILE A 44 6.22 3.20 -16.28
N LYS A 45 6.82 3.55 -15.13
CA LYS A 45 8.23 3.99 -15.05
C LYS A 45 9.19 2.83 -14.79
N SER A 46 8.82 1.83 -13.99
CA SER A 46 9.70 0.69 -13.71
C SER A 46 9.59 -0.46 -14.72
N GLY A 47 8.51 -0.49 -15.50
CA GLY A 47 8.20 -1.54 -16.48
C GLY A 47 7.86 -2.89 -15.84
N ILE A 48 7.43 -2.91 -14.57
CA ILE A 48 7.06 -4.11 -13.83
C ILE A 48 5.53 -4.16 -13.67
N GLU A 49 4.93 -5.28 -14.05
CA GLU A 49 3.48 -5.48 -13.91
C GLU A 49 3.06 -5.73 -12.45
N THR A 50 1.92 -5.15 -12.07
CA THR A 50 1.28 -5.32 -10.76
C THR A 50 0.18 -6.39 -10.81
N PRO A 51 -0.14 -7.08 -9.69
CA PRO A 51 0.44 -6.90 -8.35
C PRO A 51 1.82 -7.55 -8.20
N ILE A 52 2.75 -6.82 -7.58
CA ILE A 52 4.11 -7.30 -7.28
C ILE A 52 4.10 -7.87 -5.87
N ILE A 53 4.42 -9.14 -5.73
CA ILE A 53 4.31 -9.87 -4.47
C ILE A 53 5.70 -10.40 -4.08
N GLY A 54 6.11 -10.14 -2.85
CA GLY A 54 7.39 -10.59 -2.31
C GLY A 54 8.39 -9.46 -2.11
N LYS A 55 9.15 -9.52 -1.01
CA LYS A 55 10.09 -8.47 -0.61
C LYS A 55 11.11 -8.10 -1.70
N ASP A 56 11.75 -9.09 -2.29
CA ASP A 56 12.85 -8.85 -3.24
C ASP A 56 12.34 -8.18 -4.52
N TYR A 57 11.16 -8.60 -5.01
CA TYR A 57 10.51 -7.98 -6.16
C TYR A 57 10.05 -6.55 -5.86
N CYS A 58 9.53 -6.30 -4.65
CA CYS A 58 9.18 -4.94 -4.22
C CYS A 58 10.40 -4.02 -4.11
N ILE A 59 11.55 -4.53 -3.62
CA ILE A 59 12.81 -3.78 -3.58
C ILE A 59 13.28 -3.44 -5.00
N GLU A 60 13.22 -4.41 -5.91
CA GLU A 60 13.60 -4.21 -7.31
C GLU A 60 12.73 -3.13 -7.96
N ALA A 61 11.41 -3.20 -7.80
CA ALA A 61 10.48 -2.22 -8.33
C ALA A 61 10.70 -0.82 -7.78
N GLY A 62 10.84 -0.69 -6.46
CA GLY A 62 11.13 0.60 -5.81
C GLY A 62 12.48 1.19 -6.25
N THR A 63 13.49 0.34 -6.45
CA THR A 63 14.82 0.76 -6.91
C THR A 63 14.77 1.23 -8.37
N ARG A 64 14.09 0.49 -9.24
CA ARG A 64 13.91 0.91 -10.65
C ARG A 64 13.15 2.22 -10.75
N LEU A 65 12.05 2.37 -10.01
CA LEU A 65 11.30 3.63 -9.95
C LEU A 65 12.19 4.79 -9.49
N ALA A 66 12.96 4.61 -8.41
CA ALA A 66 13.85 5.65 -7.90
C ALA A 66 15.01 6.02 -8.86
N ILE A 67 15.43 5.09 -9.72
CA ILE A 67 16.44 5.35 -10.76
C ILE A 67 15.82 6.11 -11.94
N GLU A 68 14.61 5.74 -12.34
CA GLU A 68 13.92 6.36 -13.48
C GLU A 68 13.36 7.75 -13.13
N ASP A 69 12.74 7.90 -11.96
CA ASP A 69 12.14 9.13 -11.47
C ASP A 69 12.44 9.32 -9.97
N PRO A 70 13.61 9.89 -9.61
CA PRO A 70 14.01 10.10 -8.22
C PRO A 70 13.18 11.16 -7.48
N GLU A 71 12.36 11.95 -8.18
CA GLU A 71 11.50 12.96 -7.56
C GLU A 71 10.12 12.39 -7.18
N ASP A 72 9.81 11.19 -7.67
CA ASP A 72 8.56 10.49 -7.38
C ASP A 72 8.44 10.08 -5.91
N SER A 73 7.33 10.43 -5.27
CA SER A 73 7.07 10.04 -3.89
C SER A 73 6.76 8.56 -3.70
N ASP A 74 6.35 7.85 -4.75
CA ASP A 74 5.88 6.47 -4.66
C ASP A 74 7.03 5.50 -4.35
N CYS A 75 8.27 5.86 -4.72
CA CYS A 75 9.45 5.11 -4.28
C CYS A 75 9.55 5.09 -2.74
N ASN A 76 9.22 6.19 -2.07
CA ASN A 76 9.24 6.26 -0.61
C ASN A 76 8.14 5.41 0.01
N ALA A 77 6.98 5.31 -0.65
CA ALA A 77 5.89 4.44 -0.21
C ALA A 77 6.31 2.96 -0.22
N VAL A 78 6.96 2.53 -1.30
CA VAL A 78 7.50 1.16 -1.44
C VAL A 78 8.50 0.84 -0.33
N PHE A 79 9.50 1.71 -0.10
CA PHE A 79 10.48 1.49 0.97
C PHE A 79 9.87 1.60 2.38
N GLY A 80 8.81 2.40 2.56
CA GLY A 80 8.01 2.43 3.79
C GLY A 80 7.29 1.10 4.06
N ALA A 81 6.76 0.46 3.02
CA ALA A 81 6.15 -0.86 3.12
C ALA A 81 7.19 -1.94 3.47
N ILE A 82 8.37 -1.92 2.83
CA ILE A 82 9.49 -2.83 3.12
C ILE A 82 9.97 -2.66 4.57
N LYS A 83 10.10 -1.42 5.04
CA LYS A 83 10.45 -1.16 6.45
C LYS A 83 9.42 -1.76 7.40
N SER A 84 8.13 -1.57 7.10
CA SER A 84 7.05 -2.13 7.91
C SER A 84 7.10 -3.67 7.92
N TYR A 85 7.41 -4.29 6.78
CA TYR A 85 7.63 -5.73 6.67
C TYR A 85 8.72 -6.21 7.64
N GLU A 86 9.89 -5.57 7.64
CA GLU A 86 10.99 -5.95 8.52
C GLU A 86 10.63 -5.75 10.01
N GLU A 87 9.90 -4.67 10.34
CA GLU A 87 9.42 -4.40 11.71
C GLU A 87 8.47 -5.51 12.22
N PHE A 88 7.54 -5.99 11.38
CA PHE A 88 6.62 -7.05 11.78
C PHE A 88 7.27 -8.44 11.76
N ARG A 89 8.17 -8.71 10.80
CA ARG A 89 8.96 -9.96 10.79
C ARG A 89 9.81 -10.10 12.05
N THR A 90 10.45 -9.01 12.49
CA THR A 90 11.25 -8.99 13.73
C THR A 90 10.40 -9.28 14.98
N LYS A 91 9.11 -8.93 14.95
CA LYS A 91 8.15 -9.24 16.03
C LYS A 91 7.62 -10.68 15.99
N GLY A 92 8.05 -11.49 15.02
CA GLY A 92 7.68 -12.91 14.91
C GLY A 92 6.39 -13.20 14.14
N TYR A 93 5.84 -12.22 13.41
CA TYR A 93 4.69 -12.45 12.55
C TYR A 93 5.10 -13.14 11.23
N ASP A 94 4.17 -13.91 10.66
CA ASP A 94 4.24 -14.29 9.25
C ASP A 94 3.79 -13.08 8.42
N VAL A 95 4.68 -12.50 7.62
CA VAL A 95 4.43 -11.22 6.95
C VAL A 95 4.76 -11.36 5.50
N GLU A 96 3.92 -10.76 4.66
CA GLU A 96 4.17 -10.57 3.24
C GLU A 96 4.10 -9.07 2.89
N VAL A 97 4.83 -8.66 1.85
CA VAL A 97 4.72 -7.32 1.28
C VAL A 97 4.36 -7.41 -0.21
N THR A 98 3.41 -6.57 -0.62
CA THR A 98 2.97 -6.46 -2.00
C THR A 98 2.83 -5.01 -2.41
N ILE A 99 2.99 -4.76 -3.70
CA ILE A 99 2.62 -3.51 -4.36
C ILE A 99 1.43 -3.80 -5.27
N VAL A 100 0.42 -2.95 -5.22
CA VAL A 100 -0.70 -2.94 -6.16
C VAL A 100 -0.77 -1.57 -6.83
N ALA A 101 -1.18 -1.53 -8.09
CA ALA A 101 -1.34 -0.30 -8.83
C ALA A 101 -2.72 -0.14 -9.47
N GLY A 102 -3.14 1.12 -9.59
CA GLY A 102 -4.31 1.54 -10.34
C GLY A 102 -3.99 1.79 -11.81
N GLU A 103 -4.68 2.75 -12.41
CA GLU A 103 -4.44 3.17 -13.79
C GLU A 103 -4.12 4.67 -13.84
N PHE A 104 -3.33 5.07 -14.84
CA PHE A 104 -2.89 6.45 -15.05
C PHE A 104 -4.00 7.51 -14.97
N ASN A 105 -5.21 7.19 -15.41
CA ASN A 105 -6.32 8.14 -15.44
C ASN A 105 -6.92 8.46 -14.06
N ARG A 106 -6.45 7.83 -12.96
CA ARG A 106 -6.87 8.09 -11.55
C ARG A 106 -8.39 8.07 -11.30
N GLY A 107 -9.14 7.51 -12.25
CA GLY A 107 -10.59 7.43 -12.26
C GLY A 107 -11.11 6.26 -11.44
N VAL A 108 -12.41 5.99 -11.59
CA VAL A 108 -13.06 4.83 -10.93
C VAL A 108 -12.43 3.53 -11.44
N GLU A 109 -11.99 3.52 -12.69
CA GLU A 109 -11.31 2.41 -13.35
C GLU A 109 -10.02 2.03 -12.60
N GLY A 110 -9.23 3.02 -12.16
CA GLY A 110 -8.02 2.79 -11.37
C GLY A 110 -8.34 2.18 -10.01
N ASP A 111 -9.39 2.68 -9.34
CA ASP A 111 -9.82 2.14 -8.05
C ASP A 111 -10.37 0.70 -8.20
N VAL A 112 -11.04 0.38 -9.33
CA VAL A 112 -11.50 -0.97 -9.66
C VAL A 112 -10.31 -1.91 -9.93
N LYS A 113 -9.27 -1.47 -10.65
CA LYS A 113 -8.05 -2.26 -10.86
C LYS A 113 -7.37 -2.58 -9.54
N ILE A 114 -7.22 -1.59 -8.64
CA ILE A 114 -6.65 -1.79 -7.31
C ILE A 114 -7.43 -2.87 -6.54
N ALA A 115 -8.76 -2.81 -6.55
CA ALA A 115 -9.58 -3.83 -5.89
C ALA A 115 -9.33 -5.24 -6.46
N GLN A 116 -9.29 -5.38 -7.79
CA GLN A 116 -8.99 -6.65 -8.45
C GLN A 116 -7.59 -7.16 -8.15
N GLU A 117 -6.60 -6.27 -8.03
CA GLU A 117 -5.25 -6.66 -7.65
C GLU A 117 -5.14 -7.13 -6.20
N ILE A 118 -5.85 -6.46 -5.28
CA ILE A 118 -5.95 -6.90 -3.89
C ILE A 118 -6.63 -8.27 -3.82
N ASP A 119 -7.70 -8.50 -4.60
CA ASP A 119 -8.36 -9.82 -4.66
C ASP A 119 -7.37 -10.92 -5.11
N LYS A 120 -6.55 -10.65 -6.16
CA LYS A 120 -5.48 -11.58 -6.60
C LYS A 120 -4.44 -11.86 -5.52
N VAL A 121 -4.08 -10.85 -4.72
CA VAL A 121 -3.17 -11.02 -3.58
C VAL A 121 -3.82 -11.93 -2.54
N LEU A 122 -5.05 -11.64 -2.13
CA LEU A 122 -5.77 -12.41 -1.11
C LEU A 122 -5.96 -13.88 -1.54
N ASP A 123 -6.32 -14.12 -2.80
CA ASP A 123 -6.45 -15.45 -3.39
C ASP A 123 -5.14 -16.25 -3.30
N ARG A 124 -3.99 -15.61 -3.54
CA ARG A 124 -2.67 -16.27 -3.44
C ARG A 124 -2.34 -16.70 -2.01
N TYR A 125 -2.83 -15.96 -1.01
CA TYR A 125 -2.51 -16.20 0.40
C TYR A 125 -3.61 -16.93 1.18
N ASN A 126 -4.71 -17.30 0.51
CA ASN A 126 -5.91 -17.88 1.14
C ASN A 126 -6.37 -17.04 2.35
N ALA A 127 -6.34 -15.72 2.19
CA ALA A 127 -6.60 -14.73 3.23
C ALA A 127 -8.07 -14.26 3.24
#